data_AF-A0A2S2NVZ9-F1
#
_entry.id   AF-A0A2S2NVZ9-F1
#
_cell.length_a   1.000
_cell.length_b   1.000
_cell.length_c   1.000
_cell.angle_alpha   90.00
_cell.angle_beta   90.00
_cell.angle_gamma   90.00
#
_symmetry.space_group_name_H-M   'P 1'
#
loop_
_entity.id
_entity.type
_entity.pdbx_description
1 polymer ?
#
loop_
_entity_poly.entity_id
_entity_poly.type
_entity_poly.pdbx_seq_one_letter_code
_entity_poly.pdbx_strand_id
1 'polypeptide(L)'
;MPFGWAGVTAGAAKCFYGFIGFDTVATTGEEAKKPKRDIPLAIILSLSIITFAYCCISSVLTLMWPYYKQDADAPFPYVYDHLGWTTIKWVVSSGAIFALFTSLIGTMFPLPRILYAMSCDGLLFSMFADIHPKYQTPLLATLLSGLLAGIMSAIFNLEQLIDMMSIGTLLAYSIVCICVLVLRYRNDSDVEFVIKGNDESETSSFTETIVKTVVKYFNLSNIKYANEETESVATVITMLFICTSALFCFITVQQEGIASDSDVAAYSSAILAIVLLLLLLLLARQPQSTKELSFKVPLVPLIPCMSILLNVYLMMKLDIHTWIRFGIWLLIGLFIYVLYGMKHSV
;
A
#
# COMPACT_ATOMS: atom_id res chain seq x y z
N MET A 1 -8.43 25.51 12.40
CA MET A 1 -7.97 24.95 11.11
C MET A 1 -8.96 25.41 10.05
N PRO A 2 -8.53 26.14 9.01
CA PRO A 2 -9.45 26.78 8.04
C PRO A 2 -10.33 25.79 7.27
N PHE A 3 -9.84 24.57 7.04
CA PHE A 3 -10.54 23.52 6.30
C PHE A 3 -11.01 22.34 7.19
N GLY A 4 -10.99 22.50 8.51
CA GLY A 4 -11.36 21.45 9.46
C GLY A 4 -10.53 20.16 9.31
N TRP A 5 -11.04 19.05 9.87
CA TRP A 5 -10.42 17.73 9.75
C TRP A 5 -10.48 17.16 8.34
N ALA A 6 -11.57 17.42 7.61
CA ALA A 6 -11.74 16.97 6.22
C ALA A 6 -10.64 17.51 5.30
N GLY A 7 -10.22 18.77 5.49
CA GLY A 7 -9.09 19.35 4.74
C GLY A 7 -7.74 18.72 5.14
N VAL A 8 -7.55 18.36 6.41
CA VAL A 8 -6.33 17.68 6.87
C VAL A 8 -6.22 16.29 6.26
N THR A 9 -7.31 15.52 6.23
CA THR A 9 -7.31 14.16 5.67
C THR A 9 -7.20 14.16 4.15
N ALA A 10 -7.85 15.10 3.46
CA ALA A 10 -7.68 15.30 2.02
C ALA A 10 -6.24 15.71 1.65
N GLY A 11 -5.64 16.63 2.43
CA GLY A 11 -4.23 17.01 2.26
C GLY A 11 -3.28 15.84 2.50
N ALA A 12 -3.53 15.01 3.53
CA ALA A 12 -2.73 13.83 3.81
C ALA A 12 -2.75 12.81 2.65
N ALA A 13 -3.89 12.61 1.99
CA ALA A 13 -4.00 11.73 0.82
C ALA A 13 -3.13 12.21 -0.35
N LYS A 14 -3.07 13.52 -0.61
CA LYS A 14 -2.19 14.08 -1.66
C LYS A 14 -0.71 14.06 -1.24
N CYS A 15 -0.42 14.38 0.02
CA CYS A 15 0.94 14.35 0.56
C CYS A 15 1.54 12.95 0.68
N PHE A 16 0.71 11.89 0.67
CA PHE A 16 1.16 10.50 0.65
C PHE A 16 2.16 10.24 -0.49
N TYR A 17 1.96 10.87 -1.65
CA TYR A 17 2.87 10.80 -2.78
C TYR A 17 4.33 11.10 -2.41
N GLY A 18 4.57 12.07 -1.54
CA GLY A 18 5.92 12.42 -1.10
C GLY A 18 6.64 11.32 -0.31
N PHE A 19 5.90 10.36 0.24
CA PHE A 19 6.46 9.22 0.98
C PHE A 19 6.70 7.97 0.14
N ILE A 20 6.29 7.98 -1.14
CA ILE A 20 6.50 6.85 -2.05
C ILE A 20 7.99 6.76 -2.42
N GLY A 21 8.56 5.55 -2.37
CA GLY A 21 9.93 5.27 -2.79
C GLY A 21 10.78 4.46 -1.79
N PHE A 22 10.31 4.26 -0.56
CA PHE A 22 11.02 3.45 0.43
C PHE A 22 11.14 1.97 0.02
N ASP A 23 10.22 1.48 -0.80
CA ASP A 23 10.17 0.14 -1.39
C ASP A 23 11.35 -0.12 -2.35
N THR A 24 11.89 0.93 -2.97
CA THR A 24 13.08 0.82 -3.85
C THR A 24 14.31 0.31 -3.08
N VAL A 25 14.39 0.59 -1.78
CA VAL A 25 15.45 0.05 -0.90
C VAL A 25 15.37 -1.48 -0.81
N ALA A 26 14.16 -2.05 -0.83
CA ALA A 26 13.98 -3.49 -0.82
C ALA A 26 14.34 -4.14 -2.16
N THR A 27 14.06 -3.45 -3.29
CA THR A 27 14.43 -3.94 -4.64
C THR A 27 15.94 -4.06 -4.84
N THR A 28 16.74 -3.30 -4.10
CA THR A 28 18.20 -3.37 -4.12
C THR A 28 18.79 -4.27 -3.03
N GLY A 29 17.93 -5.09 -2.40
CA GLY A 29 18.32 -5.97 -1.31
C GLY A 29 19.38 -7.01 -1.68
N GLU A 30 19.47 -7.41 -2.94
CA GLU A 30 20.51 -8.34 -3.45
C GLU A 30 21.92 -7.74 -3.37
N GLU A 31 22.03 -6.41 -3.41
CA GLU A 31 23.31 -5.70 -3.33
C GLU A 31 23.71 -5.39 -1.87
N ALA A 32 22.80 -5.63 -0.90
CA ALA A 32 23.05 -5.40 0.51
C ALA A 32 23.87 -6.53 1.14
N LYS A 33 24.95 -6.19 1.86
CA LYS A 33 25.81 -7.17 2.54
C LYS A 33 25.08 -7.97 3.63
N LYS A 34 24.16 -7.33 4.39
CA LYS A 34 23.36 -7.97 5.45
C LYS A 34 21.88 -7.62 5.27
N PRO A 35 21.19 -8.20 4.27
CA PRO A 35 19.86 -7.75 3.85
C PRO A 35 18.81 -7.85 4.95
N LYS A 36 18.86 -8.89 5.78
CA LYS A 36 17.92 -9.12 6.89
C LYS A 36 17.89 -8.00 7.93
N ARG A 37 18.99 -7.26 8.10
CA ARG A 37 19.13 -6.19 9.11
C ARG A 37 19.21 -4.81 8.49
N ASP A 38 19.98 -4.67 7.42
CA ASP A 38 20.31 -3.37 6.86
C ASP A 38 19.13 -2.80 6.04
N ILE A 39 18.33 -3.65 5.36
CA ILE A 39 17.14 -3.19 4.61
C ILE A 39 16.07 -2.61 5.53
N PRO A 40 15.60 -3.30 6.60
CA PRO A 40 14.59 -2.73 7.50
C PRO A 40 15.08 -1.47 8.20
N LEU A 41 16.35 -1.42 8.61
CA LEU A 41 16.94 -0.25 9.24
C LEU A 41 16.98 0.95 8.28
N ALA A 42 17.36 0.72 7.02
CA ALA A 42 17.41 1.76 6.00
C ALA A 42 16.02 2.34 5.72
N ILE A 43 14.97 1.50 5.63
CA ILE A 43 13.59 1.93 5.43
C ILE A 43 13.09 2.80 6.60
N ILE A 44 13.28 2.35 7.84
CA ILE A 44 12.79 3.08 9.03
C ILE A 44 13.55 4.40 9.20
N LEU A 45 14.88 4.39 9.02
CA LEU A 45 15.71 5.58 9.16
C LEU A 45 15.37 6.62 8.09
N SER A 46 15.25 6.20 6.82
CA SER A 46 14.92 7.11 5.73
C SER A 46 13.53 7.72 5.90
N LEU A 47 12.52 6.92 6.22
CA LEU A 47 11.16 7.41 6.47
C LEU A 47 11.10 8.38 7.64
N SER A 48 11.83 8.11 8.73
CA SER A 48 11.86 8.99 9.90
C SER A 48 12.49 10.35 9.59
N ILE A 49 13.63 10.34 8.90
CA ILE A 49 14.33 11.58 8.47
C ILE A 49 13.44 12.39 7.52
N ILE A 50 12.83 11.74 6.53
CA ILE A 50 11.95 12.39 5.54
C ILE A 50 10.72 12.97 6.21
N THR A 51 10.08 12.24 7.13
CA THR A 51 8.92 12.71 7.89
C THR A 51 9.26 13.99 8.65
N PHE A 52 10.38 13.98 9.38
CA PHE A 52 10.83 15.15 10.12
C PHE A 52 11.11 16.33 9.19
N ALA A 53 11.83 16.10 8.08
CA ALA A 53 12.13 17.13 7.10
C ALA A 53 10.84 17.74 6.49
N TYR A 54 9.86 16.93 6.12
CA TYR A 54 8.59 17.41 5.57
C TYR A 54 7.77 18.20 6.59
N CYS A 55 7.72 17.76 7.85
CA CYS A 55 7.09 18.53 8.92
C CYS A 55 7.77 19.89 9.11
N CYS A 56 9.11 19.94 9.08
CA CYS A 56 9.86 21.19 9.19
C CYS A 56 9.61 22.11 7.99
N ILE A 57 9.70 21.59 6.76
CA ILE A 57 9.50 22.36 5.52
C ILE A 57 8.08 22.93 5.46
N SER A 58 7.06 22.12 5.76
CA SER A 58 5.67 22.55 5.80
C SER A 58 5.43 23.63 6.87
N SER A 59 6.02 23.45 8.07
CA SER A 59 5.91 24.42 9.16
C SER A 59 6.59 25.75 8.82
N VAL A 60 7.80 25.71 8.27
CA VAL A 60 8.53 26.92 7.87
C VAL A 60 7.78 27.67 6.78
N LEU A 61 7.31 26.98 5.74
CA LEU A 61 6.60 27.62 4.64
C LEU A 61 5.30 28.29 5.09
N THR A 62 4.49 27.60 5.90
CA THR A 62 3.20 28.11 6.38
C THR A 62 3.34 29.24 7.41
N LEU A 63 4.45 29.27 8.17
CA LEU A 63 4.79 30.40 9.04
C LEU A 63 5.38 31.59 8.28
N MET A 64 6.10 31.34 7.19
CA MET A 64 6.74 32.38 6.37
C MET A 64 5.75 33.11 5.45
N TRP A 65 4.76 32.40 4.88
CA TRP A 65 3.83 32.98 3.92
C TRP A 65 2.40 32.44 4.09
N PRO A 66 1.36 33.30 4.04
CA PRO A 66 -0.02 32.86 4.23
C PRO A 66 -0.44 31.79 3.22
N TYR A 67 -1.07 30.71 3.71
CA TYR A 67 -1.40 29.52 2.91
C TYR A 67 -2.23 29.83 1.64
N TYR A 68 -3.10 30.84 1.70
CA TYR A 68 -3.99 31.22 0.59
C TYR A 68 -3.30 32.07 -0.49
N LYS A 69 -2.03 32.44 -0.30
CA LYS A 69 -1.20 33.17 -1.29
C LYS A 69 0.00 32.35 -1.77
N GLN A 70 0.09 31.07 -1.39
CA GLN A 70 1.19 30.21 -1.83
C GLN A 70 0.95 29.77 -3.27
N ASP A 71 2.02 29.66 -4.04
CA ASP A 71 1.99 29.06 -5.36
C ASP A 71 2.01 27.54 -5.25
N ALA A 72 1.17 26.85 -6.05
CA ALA A 72 1.00 25.40 -5.96
C ALA A 72 2.17 24.63 -6.61
N ASP A 73 2.82 25.20 -7.63
CA ASP A 73 3.84 24.52 -8.42
C ASP A 73 5.26 24.78 -7.88
N ALA A 74 5.52 26.00 -7.40
CA ALA A 74 6.82 26.45 -6.93
C ALA A 74 6.72 27.33 -5.67
N PRO A 75 6.26 26.80 -4.52
CA PRO A 75 5.97 27.60 -3.33
C PRO A 75 7.18 28.36 -2.79
N PHE A 76 8.36 27.73 -2.72
CA PHE A 76 9.57 28.38 -2.20
C PHE A 76 10.14 29.45 -3.14
N PRO A 77 10.41 29.17 -4.42
CA PRO A 77 10.87 30.20 -5.35
C PRO A 77 9.92 31.39 -5.44
N TYR A 78 8.61 31.14 -5.40
CA TYR A 78 7.59 32.19 -5.41
C TYR A 78 7.69 33.09 -4.19
N VAL A 79 7.75 32.51 -2.98
CA VAL A 79 7.84 33.31 -1.74
C VAL A 79 9.15 34.10 -1.67
N TYR A 80 10.28 33.50 -2.03
CA TYR A 80 11.58 34.20 -2.02
C TYR A 80 11.62 35.37 -3.00
N ASP A 81 10.92 35.27 -4.14
CA ASP A 81 10.79 36.37 -5.09
C ASP A 81 10.03 37.55 -4.46
N HIS A 82 8.90 37.27 -3.80
CA HIS A 82 8.08 38.29 -3.13
C HIS A 82 8.77 38.94 -1.93
N LEU A 83 9.67 38.21 -1.25
CA LEU A 83 10.49 38.73 -0.16
C LEU A 83 11.75 39.48 -0.65
N GLY A 84 12.03 39.49 -1.96
CA GLY A 84 13.23 40.08 -2.54
C GLY A 84 14.52 39.27 -2.26
N TRP A 85 14.40 38.00 -1.86
CA TRP A 85 15.52 37.10 -1.56
C TRP A 85 16.02 36.37 -2.81
N THR A 86 16.42 37.12 -3.83
CA THR A 86 16.78 36.59 -5.16
C THR A 86 17.93 35.59 -5.12
N THR A 87 18.94 35.79 -4.28
CA THR A 87 20.07 34.85 -4.15
C THR A 87 19.59 33.48 -3.62
N ILE A 88 18.73 33.47 -2.60
CA ILE A 88 18.19 32.24 -2.01
C ILE A 88 17.28 31.53 -3.02
N LYS A 89 16.45 32.27 -3.75
CA LYS A 89 15.61 31.74 -4.84
C LYS A 89 16.44 30.90 -5.81
N TRP A 90 17.53 31.44 -6.34
CA TRP A 90 18.38 30.72 -7.31
C TRP A 90 19.06 29.50 -6.69
N VAL A 91 19.59 29.61 -5.48
CA VAL A 91 20.23 28.47 -4.78
C VAL A 91 19.23 27.32 -4.60
N VAL A 92 18.02 27.62 -4.11
CA VAL A 92 16.99 26.61 -3.85
C VAL A 92 16.44 26.04 -5.17
N SER A 93 16.19 26.87 -6.18
CA SER A 93 15.73 26.42 -7.49
C SER A 93 16.75 25.50 -8.17
N SER A 94 18.05 25.84 -8.12
CA SER A 94 19.10 24.96 -8.64
C SER A 94 19.13 23.63 -7.90
N GLY A 95 19.07 23.65 -6.56
CA GLY A 95 19.00 22.44 -5.74
C GLY A 95 17.79 21.56 -6.08
N ALA A 96 16.62 22.16 -6.27
CA ALA A 96 15.40 21.46 -6.67
C ALA A 96 15.55 20.75 -8.03
N ILE A 97 16.15 21.42 -9.02
CA ILE A 97 16.41 20.81 -10.33
C ILE A 97 17.33 19.59 -10.20
N PHE A 98 18.45 19.72 -9.48
CA PHE A 98 19.36 18.58 -9.26
C PHE A 98 18.69 17.43 -8.49
N ALA A 99 17.85 17.74 -7.50
CA ALA A 99 17.08 16.75 -6.77
C ALA A 99 16.08 16.01 -7.66
N LEU A 100 15.37 16.72 -8.56
CA LEU A 100 14.45 16.11 -9.53
C LEU A 100 15.17 15.19 -10.51
N PHE A 101 16.35 15.59 -11.02
CA PHE A 101 17.19 14.72 -11.85
C PHE A 101 17.62 13.45 -11.10
N THR A 102 18.05 13.61 -9.85
CA THR A 102 18.45 12.48 -9.00
C THR A 102 17.28 11.51 -8.77
N SER A 103 16.09 12.06 -8.49
CA SER A 103 14.86 11.27 -8.31
C SER A 103 14.48 10.51 -9.57
N LEU A 104 14.60 11.13 -10.75
CA LEU A 104 14.31 10.48 -12.04
C LEU A 104 15.24 9.30 -12.31
N ILE A 105 16.54 9.45 -12.04
CA ILE A 105 17.51 8.35 -12.16
C ILE A 105 17.17 7.24 -11.17
N GLY A 106 16.80 7.61 -9.93
CA GLY A 106 16.42 6.67 -8.89
C GLY A 106 15.23 5.78 -9.27
N THR A 107 14.22 6.32 -9.95
CA THR A 107 13.04 5.54 -10.39
C THR A 107 13.28 4.77 -11.69
N MET A 108 14.18 5.24 -12.57
CA MET A 108 14.59 4.53 -13.78
C MET A 108 15.49 3.32 -13.51
N PHE A 109 16.05 3.21 -12.31
CA PHE A 109 16.90 2.07 -11.92
C PHE A 109 16.12 0.76 -11.70
N PRO A 110 15.05 0.70 -10.87
CA PRO A 110 14.31 -0.53 -10.62
C PRO A 110 13.38 -0.93 -11.79
N LEU A 111 12.86 0.04 -12.55
CA LEU A 111 11.82 -0.21 -13.54
C LEU A 111 12.23 -1.24 -14.63
N PRO A 112 13.40 -1.13 -15.29
CA PRO A 112 13.82 -2.12 -16.28
C PRO A 112 14.10 -3.50 -15.66
N ARG A 113 14.54 -3.55 -14.39
CA ARG A 113 14.78 -4.82 -13.68
C ARG A 113 13.47 -5.56 -13.42
N ILE A 114 12.41 -4.85 -13.04
CA ILE A 114 11.08 -5.42 -12.84
C ILE A 114 10.52 -5.94 -14.17
N LEU A 115 10.60 -5.15 -15.25
CA LEU A 115 10.15 -5.59 -16.57
C LEU A 115 10.90 -6.82 -17.07
N TYR A 116 12.22 -6.85 -16.87
CA TYR A 116 13.06 -8.01 -17.18
C TYR A 116 12.60 -9.24 -16.40
N ALA A 117 12.50 -9.16 -15.07
CA ALA A 117 12.08 -10.28 -14.22
C ALA A 117 10.69 -10.81 -14.61
N MET A 118 9.70 -9.92 -14.79
CA MET A 118 8.35 -10.29 -15.22
C MET A 118 8.32 -10.96 -16.60
N SER A 119 9.20 -10.54 -17.52
CA SER A 119 9.31 -11.19 -18.84
C SER A 119 10.03 -12.53 -18.80
N CYS A 120 11.00 -12.72 -17.91
CA CYS A 120 11.63 -14.02 -17.66
C CYS A 120 10.64 -15.03 -17.07
N ASP A 121 9.73 -14.57 -16.21
CA ASP A 121 8.63 -15.38 -15.66
C ASP A 121 7.51 -15.65 -16.68
N GLY A 122 7.60 -15.09 -17.91
CA GLY A 122 6.61 -15.27 -18.96
C GLY A 122 5.33 -14.45 -18.80
N LEU A 123 5.26 -13.55 -17.81
CA LEU A 123 4.11 -12.69 -17.53
C LEU A 123 3.97 -11.52 -18.51
N LEU A 124 5.09 -11.04 -19.05
CA LEU A 124 5.20 -9.97 -20.05
C LEU A 124 5.93 -10.43 -21.30
N PHE A 125 5.82 -9.66 -22.39
CA PHE A 125 6.46 -9.96 -23.66
C PHE A 125 7.96 -10.27 -23.52
N SER A 126 8.40 -11.38 -24.11
CA SER A 126 9.78 -11.88 -24.05
C SER A 126 10.84 -10.88 -24.54
N MET A 127 10.46 -9.91 -25.36
CA MET A 127 11.36 -8.84 -25.83
C MET A 127 11.95 -7.99 -24.68
N PHE A 128 11.29 -7.94 -23.52
CA PHE A 128 11.81 -7.25 -22.34
C PHE A 128 12.91 -8.04 -21.61
N ALA A 129 13.06 -9.33 -21.90
CA ALA A 129 14.10 -10.19 -21.34
C ALA A 129 15.44 -10.08 -22.11
N ASP A 130 15.45 -9.43 -23.28
CA ASP A 130 16.65 -9.35 -24.12
C ASP A 130 17.70 -8.40 -23.52
N ILE A 131 18.88 -8.95 -23.21
CA ILE A 131 20.02 -8.21 -22.65
C ILE A 131 21.00 -7.81 -23.75
N HIS A 132 21.42 -6.54 -23.78
CA HIS A 132 22.38 -6.06 -24.76
C HIS A 132 23.80 -6.65 -24.53
N PRO A 133 24.47 -7.22 -25.55
CA PRO A 133 25.72 -7.98 -25.37
C PRO A 133 26.89 -7.14 -24.83
N LYS A 134 26.94 -5.84 -25.17
CA LYS A 134 28.02 -4.94 -24.71
C LYS A 134 27.78 -4.30 -23.35
N TYR A 135 26.52 -3.99 -23.02
CA TYR A 135 26.18 -3.17 -21.85
C TYR A 135 25.58 -4.00 -20.70
N GLN A 136 25.19 -5.25 -20.98
CA GLN A 136 24.63 -6.18 -20.01
C GLN A 136 23.40 -5.59 -19.28
N THR A 137 22.59 -4.82 -20.02
CA THR A 137 21.35 -4.20 -19.52
C THR A 137 20.18 -4.47 -20.47
N PRO A 138 18.93 -4.50 -19.96
CA PRO A 138 17.72 -4.65 -20.77
C PRO A 138 17.41 -3.32 -21.47
N LEU A 139 18.11 -3.06 -22.59
CA LEU A 139 18.06 -1.79 -23.32
C LEU A 139 16.64 -1.48 -23.83
N LEU A 140 15.96 -2.48 -24.38
CA LEU A 140 14.61 -2.30 -24.93
C LEU A 140 13.60 -1.97 -23.83
N ALA A 141 13.67 -2.66 -22.69
CA ALA A 141 12.82 -2.37 -21.54
C ALA A 141 13.02 -0.92 -21.07
N THR A 142 14.27 -0.49 -20.94
CA THR A 142 14.62 0.88 -20.52
C THR A 142 14.11 1.93 -21.50
N LEU A 143 14.30 1.71 -22.81
CA LEU A 143 13.90 2.66 -23.84
C LEU A 143 12.37 2.77 -23.95
N LEU A 144 11.68 1.63 -24.00
CA LEU A 144 10.22 1.61 -24.13
C LEU A 144 9.53 2.13 -22.87
N SER A 145 10.02 1.78 -21.67
CA SER A 145 9.45 2.29 -20.42
C SER A 145 9.68 3.80 -20.26
N GLY A 146 10.87 4.29 -20.62
CA GLY A 146 11.19 5.72 -20.61
C GLY A 146 10.37 6.51 -21.63
N LEU A 147 10.20 5.98 -22.84
CA LEU A 147 9.34 6.58 -23.86
C LEU A 147 7.89 6.64 -23.41
N LEU A 148 7.36 5.54 -22.84
CA LEU A 148 6.01 5.51 -22.29
C LEU A 148 5.85 6.53 -21.15
N ALA A 149 6.80 6.61 -20.23
CA ALA A 149 6.79 7.61 -19.15
C ALA A 149 6.81 9.04 -19.69
N GLY A 150 7.60 9.32 -20.73
CA GLY A 150 7.63 10.62 -21.40
C GLY A 150 6.30 10.98 -22.07
N ILE A 151 5.67 10.03 -22.75
CA ILE A 151 4.33 10.19 -23.36
C ILE A 151 3.29 10.46 -22.26
N MET A 152 3.33 9.70 -21.16
CA MET A 152 2.44 9.91 -20.02
C MET A 152 2.60 11.30 -19.41
N SER A 153 3.84 11.76 -19.24
CA SER A 153 4.14 13.11 -18.75
C SER A 153 3.66 14.23 -19.70
N ALA A 154 3.50 13.95 -20.99
CA ALA A 154 3.01 14.93 -21.97
C ALA A 154 1.49 14.98 -22.07
N ILE A 155 0.80 13.87 -21.78
CA ILE A 155 -0.66 13.75 -21.90
C ILE A 155 -1.37 14.13 -20.59
N PHE A 156 -0.79 13.78 -19.44
CA PHE A 156 -1.43 13.93 -18.14
C PHE A 156 -0.85 15.08 -17.33
N ASN A 157 -1.70 15.78 -16.59
CA ASN A 157 -1.27 16.81 -15.65
C ASN A 157 -0.60 16.17 -14.42
N LEU A 158 0.25 16.94 -13.72
CA LEU A 158 0.97 16.49 -12.54
C LEU A 158 0.04 15.89 -11.47
N GLU A 159 -1.07 16.56 -11.14
CA GLU A 159 -2.04 16.07 -10.15
C GLU A 159 -2.63 14.71 -10.54
N GLN A 160 -2.92 14.53 -11.82
CA GLN A 160 -3.49 13.29 -12.35
C GLN A 160 -2.49 12.13 -12.23
N LEU A 161 -1.22 12.40 -12.51
CA LEU A 161 -0.14 11.42 -12.35
C LEU A 161 0.09 11.07 -10.88
N ILE A 162 0.05 12.07 -9.98
CA ILE A 162 0.18 11.89 -8.53
C ILE A 162 -0.95 10.99 -8.00
N ASP A 163 -2.19 11.27 -8.36
CA ASP A 163 -3.35 10.52 -7.90
C ASP A 163 -3.32 9.07 -8.43
N MET A 164 -2.96 8.89 -9.70
CA MET A 164 -2.81 7.57 -10.32
C MET A 164 -1.69 6.74 -9.70
N MET A 165 -0.56 7.36 -9.37
CA MET A 165 0.52 6.66 -8.66
C MET A 165 0.07 6.29 -7.26
N SER A 166 -0.56 7.22 -6.53
CA SER A 166 -0.98 7.03 -5.14
C SER A 166 -1.98 5.88 -5.01
N ILE A 167 -3.02 5.82 -5.85
CA ILE A 167 -3.99 4.70 -5.80
C ILE A 167 -3.33 3.35 -6.06
N GLY A 168 -2.41 3.27 -7.03
CA GLY A 168 -1.67 2.04 -7.34
C GLY A 168 -0.79 1.58 -6.19
N THR A 169 -0.05 2.51 -5.57
CA THR A 169 0.82 2.22 -4.43
C THR A 169 0.02 1.84 -3.17
N LEU A 170 -1.08 2.53 -2.87
CA LEU A 170 -1.96 2.19 -1.73
C LEU A 170 -2.58 0.79 -1.89
N LEU A 171 -2.97 0.43 -3.11
CA LEU A 171 -3.45 -0.91 -3.42
C LEU A 171 -2.33 -1.96 -3.24
N ALA A 172 -1.13 -1.70 -3.76
CA ALA A 172 0.02 -2.58 -3.59
C ALA A 172 0.36 -2.78 -2.09
N TYR A 173 0.38 -1.72 -1.28
CA TYR A 173 0.62 -1.82 0.16
C TYR A 173 -0.49 -2.58 0.89
N SER A 174 -1.73 -2.43 0.46
CA SER A 174 -2.85 -3.22 0.99
C SER A 174 -2.66 -4.71 0.69
N ILE A 175 -2.26 -5.07 -0.54
CA ILE A 175 -1.94 -6.45 -0.91
C ILE A 175 -0.79 -6.99 -0.05
N VAL A 176 0.28 -6.23 0.15
CA VAL A 176 1.40 -6.63 1.02
C VAL A 176 0.92 -6.91 2.46
N CYS A 177 0.05 -6.07 3.00
CA CYS A 177 -0.53 -6.28 4.34
C CYS A 177 -1.40 -7.54 4.41
N ILE A 178 -2.18 -7.82 3.36
CA ILE A 178 -2.98 -9.05 3.24
C ILE A 178 -2.03 -10.26 3.18
N CYS A 179 -0.96 -10.20 2.39
CA CYS A 179 0.04 -11.27 2.33
C CYS A 179 0.69 -11.52 3.69
N VAL A 180 1.01 -10.48 4.47
CA VAL A 180 1.55 -10.63 5.82
C VAL A 180 0.56 -11.35 6.73
N LEU A 181 -0.74 -11.02 6.67
CA LEU A 181 -1.77 -11.71 7.45
C LEU A 181 -1.90 -13.17 7.00
N VAL A 182 -2.06 -13.43 5.71
CA VAL A 182 -2.19 -14.80 5.18
C VAL A 182 -0.98 -15.65 5.55
N LEU A 183 0.25 -15.14 5.36
CA LEU A 183 1.47 -15.87 5.71
C LEU A 183 1.63 -16.09 7.23
N ARG A 184 1.06 -15.22 8.07
CA ARG A 184 1.14 -15.35 9.53
C ARG A 184 0.22 -16.44 10.07
N TYR A 185 -0.92 -16.67 9.43
CA TYR A 185 -1.93 -17.64 9.87
C TYR A 185 -1.96 -18.92 9.02
N ARG A 186 -1.06 -19.03 8.03
CA ARG A 186 -0.92 -20.24 7.22
C ARG A 186 -0.51 -21.44 8.07
N ASN A 187 -1.08 -22.60 7.78
CA ASN A 187 -0.66 -23.86 8.35
C ASN A 187 0.70 -24.27 7.78
N ASP A 188 1.68 -24.52 8.66
CA ASP A 188 2.96 -25.11 8.27
C ASP A 188 2.91 -26.61 8.57
N SER A 189 2.35 -27.36 7.62
CA SER A 189 2.05 -28.79 7.70
C SER A 189 3.29 -29.71 7.75
N ASP A 190 4.43 -29.26 8.27
CA ASP A 190 5.60 -30.13 8.54
C ASP A 190 5.50 -30.81 9.93
N VAL A 191 4.46 -30.50 10.72
CA VAL A 191 4.20 -31.12 12.03
C VAL A 191 2.81 -31.75 12.02
N GLU A 192 2.68 -32.84 11.28
CA GLU A 192 1.50 -33.69 11.32
C GLU A 192 1.49 -34.51 12.62
N PHE A 193 1.03 -33.90 13.72
CA PHE A 193 0.53 -34.70 14.83
C PHE A 193 -0.87 -35.19 14.45
N VAL A 194 -0.89 -36.42 13.92
CA VAL A 194 -2.07 -37.26 13.78
C VAL A 194 -2.73 -37.38 15.16
N ILE A 195 -3.73 -36.55 15.42
CA ILE A 195 -4.80 -36.91 16.35
C ILE A 195 -6.01 -37.25 15.48
N LYS A 196 -6.02 -38.49 14.98
CA LYS A 196 -7.27 -39.16 14.62
C LYS A 196 -8.10 -39.29 15.90
N GLY A 197 -8.93 -38.30 16.16
CA GLY A 197 -10.05 -38.41 17.11
C GLY A 197 -11.28 -38.85 16.33
N ASN A 198 -11.84 -39.98 16.72
CA ASN A 198 -13.00 -40.67 16.13
C ASN A 198 -14.00 -39.76 15.41
N ASP A 199 -14.28 -40.11 14.15
CA ASP A 199 -15.53 -39.76 13.46
C ASP A 199 -16.70 -40.39 14.23
N GLU A 200 -17.21 -39.70 15.24
CA GLU A 200 -18.58 -39.91 15.70
C GLU A 200 -19.49 -39.01 14.86
N SER A 201 -20.14 -39.65 13.90
CA SER A 201 -21.25 -39.12 13.13
C SER A 201 -22.43 -38.82 14.06
N GLU A 202 -22.41 -37.65 14.70
CA GLU A 202 -23.54 -37.13 15.47
C GLU A 202 -24.34 -36.14 14.61
N THR A 203 -25.64 -36.40 14.53
CA THR A 203 -26.63 -35.56 13.86
C THR A 203 -26.73 -34.22 14.60
N SER A 204 -25.86 -33.27 14.28
CA SER A 204 -25.72 -32.02 15.03
C SER A 204 -26.97 -31.14 14.91
N SER A 205 -27.57 -30.82 16.05
CA SER A 205 -28.61 -29.80 16.18
C SER A 205 -28.09 -28.44 15.68
N PHE A 206 -28.94 -27.62 15.04
CA PHE A 206 -28.59 -26.27 14.56
C PHE A 206 -27.89 -25.42 15.64
N THR A 207 -28.30 -25.59 16.91
CA THR A 207 -27.68 -24.91 18.06
C THR A 207 -26.25 -25.37 18.32
N GLU A 208 -25.94 -26.66 18.18
CA GLU A 208 -24.59 -27.19 18.34
C GLU A 208 -23.66 -26.73 17.22
N THR A 209 -24.17 -26.63 15.99
CA THR A 209 -23.42 -26.07 14.86
C THR A 209 -23.06 -24.61 15.10
N ILE A 210 -23.98 -23.81 15.63
CA ILE A 210 -23.71 -22.40 16.00
C ILE A 210 -22.66 -22.34 17.11
N VAL A 211 -22.80 -23.13 18.17
CA VAL A 211 -21.87 -23.13 19.30
C VAL A 211 -20.47 -23.55 18.86
N LYS A 212 -20.32 -24.64 18.09
CA LYS A 212 -19.04 -25.09 17.53
C LYS A 212 -18.41 -24.00 16.65
N THR A 213 -19.21 -23.31 15.84
CA THR A 213 -18.74 -22.18 15.01
C THR A 213 -18.24 -21.02 15.87
N VAL A 214 -18.99 -20.59 16.88
CA VAL A 214 -18.59 -19.50 17.78
C VAL A 214 -17.31 -19.85 18.54
N VAL A 215 -17.22 -21.08 19.08
CA VAL A 215 -16.02 -21.57 19.78
C VAL A 215 -14.79 -21.52 18.87
N LYS A 216 -14.94 -21.90 17.60
CA LYS A 216 -13.88 -21.87 16.58
C LYS A 216 -13.41 -20.45 16.24
N TYR A 217 -14.33 -19.53 15.96
CA TYR A 217 -13.99 -18.15 15.60
C TYR A 217 -13.33 -17.38 16.76
N PHE A 218 -13.77 -17.63 18.00
CA PHE A 218 -13.19 -16.99 19.19
C PHE A 218 -11.93 -17.71 19.73
N ASN A 219 -11.53 -18.84 19.13
CA ASN A 219 -10.49 -19.73 19.63
C ASN A 219 -10.65 -20.04 21.13
N LEU A 220 -11.89 -20.31 21.56
CA LEU A 220 -12.23 -20.59 22.97
C LEU A 220 -11.62 -21.91 23.46
N SER A 221 -11.27 -22.82 22.53
CA SER A 221 -10.53 -24.05 22.80
C SER A 221 -9.02 -23.84 23.03
N ASN A 222 -8.54 -22.58 22.90
CA ASN A 222 -7.16 -22.17 23.18
C ASN A 222 -6.11 -23.01 22.45
N ILE A 223 -6.38 -23.29 21.17
CA ILE A 223 -5.48 -24.04 20.29
C ILE A 223 -4.21 -23.21 20.09
N LYS A 224 -3.06 -23.83 20.33
CA LYS A 224 -1.74 -23.16 20.30
C LYS A 224 -1.04 -23.19 18.95
N TYR A 225 -1.42 -24.12 18.07
CA TYR A 225 -0.77 -24.35 16.79
C TYR A 225 -1.74 -24.10 15.64
N ALA A 226 -1.25 -23.48 14.57
CA ALA A 226 -2.01 -23.31 13.35
C ALA A 226 -2.30 -24.68 12.72
N ASN A 227 -3.56 -24.91 12.39
CA ASN A 227 -4.06 -26.03 11.60
C ASN A 227 -4.86 -25.50 10.38
N GLU A 228 -5.17 -26.38 9.42
CA GLU A 228 -5.91 -26.03 8.19
C GLU A 228 -7.24 -25.33 8.47
N GLU A 229 -7.91 -25.72 9.57
CA GLU A 229 -9.15 -25.12 10.01
C GLU A 229 -8.98 -23.67 10.53
N THR A 230 -7.94 -23.40 11.32
CA THR A 230 -7.62 -22.06 11.84
C THR A 230 -7.11 -21.14 10.75
N GLU A 231 -6.36 -21.67 9.78
CA GLU A 231 -5.94 -20.93 8.58
C GLU A 231 -7.15 -20.46 7.78
N SER A 232 -8.09 -21.37 7.53
CA SER A 232 -9.33 -21.06 6.81
C SER A 232 -10.14 -19.98 7.55
N VAL A 233 -10.26 -20.10 8.88
CA VAL A 233 -10.95 -19.10 9.72
C VAL A 233 -10.25 -17.74 9.68
N ALA A 234 -8.93 -17.70 9.85
CA ALA A 234 -8.17 -16.46 9.80
C ALA A 234 -8.26 -15.78 8.43
N THR A 235 -8.28 -16.57 7.35
CA THR A 235 -8.48 -16.07 5.98
C THR A 235 -9.88 -15.47 5.81
N VAL A 236 -10.93 -16.14 6.30
CA VAL A 236 -12.30 -15.60 6.26
C VAL A 236 -12.43 -14.33 7.10
N ILE A 237 -11.87 -14.30 8.32
CA ILE A 237 -11.85 -13.09 9.16
C ILE A 237 -11.12 -11.95 8.46
N THR A 238 -10.00 -12.24 7.80
CA THR A 238 -9.23 -11.24 7.04
C THR A 238 -10.05 -10.68 5.87
N MET A 239 -10.73 -11.54 5.11
CA MET A 239 -11.64 -11.11 4.02
C MET A 239 -12.80 -10.26 4.54
N LEU A 240 -13.43 -10.68 5.65
CA LEU A 240 -14.48 -9.91 6.31
C LEU A 240 -13.95 -8.54 6.80
N PHE A 241 -12.74 -8.49 7.34
CA PHE A 241 -12.10 -7.24 7.77
C PHE A 241 -11.90 -6.29 6.59
N ILE A 242 -11.41 -6.78 5.45
CA ILE A 242 -11.23 -5.96 4.24
C ILE A 242 -12.58 -5.42 3.75
N CYS A 243 -13.60 -6.28 3.61
CA CYS A 243 -14.93 -5.85 3.17
C CYS A 243 -15.57 -4.82 4.11
N THR A 244 -15.49 -5.07 5.43
CA THR A 244 -16.02 -4.13 6.43
C THR A 244 -15.23 -2.84 6.48
N SER A 245 -13.91 -2.86 6.25
CA SER A 245 -13.06 -1.66 6.19
C SER A 245 -13.42 -0.79 4.99
N ALA A 246 -13.68 -1.38 3.83
CA ALA A 246 -14.11 -0.66 2.63
C ALA A 246 -15.47 0.01 2.82
N LEU A 247 -16.43 -0.70 3.42
CA LEU A 247 -17.77 -0.17 3.69
C LEU A 247 -17.72 0.94 4.76
N PHE A 248 -16.95 0.75 5.82
CA PHE A 248 -16.69 1.79 6.84
C PHE A 248 -16.10 3.04 6.20
N CYS A 249 -15.02 2.90 5.43
CA CYS A 249 -14.35 4.02 4.77
C CYS A 249 -15.30 4.74 3.81
N PHE A 250 -16.08 4.01 3.02
CA PHE A 250 -17.06 4.58 2.10
C PHE A 250 -18.10 5.47 2.83
N ILE A 251 -18.70 4.97 3.92
CA ILE A 251 -19.67 5.75 4.71
C ILE A 251 -19.00 7.00 5.32
N THR A 252 -17.80 6.84 5.90
CA THR A 252 -17.10 7.97 6.54
C THR A 252 -16.74 9.07 5.55
N VAL A 253 -16.26 8.73 4.35
CA VAL A 253 -15.93 9.73 3.32
C VAL A 253 -17.19 10.43 2.80
N GLN A 254 -18.29 9.70 2.62
CA GLN A 254 -19.56 10.29 2.20
C GLN A 254 -20.15 11.23 3.25
N GLN A 255 -20.00 10.90 4.54
CA GLN A 255 -20.41 11.77 5.64
C GLN A 255 -19.61 13.09 5.65
N GLU A 256 -18.32 13.06 5.31
CA GLU A 256 -17.51 14.28 5.20
C GLU A 256 -17.91 15.15 3.98
N GLY A 257 -18.44 14.54 2.91
CA GLY A 257 -18.83 15.25 1.68
C GLY A 257 -20.23 15.86 1.71
N ILE A 258 -21.17 15.27 2.45
CA ILE A 258 -22.55 15.74 2.56
C ILE A 258 -22.66 16.58 3.85
N ALA A 259 -22.87 17.89 3.73
CA ALA A 259 -23.08 18.82 4.86
C ALA A 259 -24.39 18.59 5.67
N SER A 260 -25.02 17.43 5.50
CA SER A 260 -26.19 16.98 6.27
C SER A 260 -25.73 15.89 7.21
N ASP A 261 -25.69 16.21 8.51
CA ASP A 261 -25.38 15.27 9.58
C ASP A 261 -26.53 14.27 9.71
N SER A 262 -26.53 13.25 8.85
CA SER A 262 -27.49 12.17 8.96
C SER A 262 -27.07 11.31 10.15
N ASP A 263 -27.84 11.40 11.24
CA ASP A 263 -27.66 10.57 12.43
C ASP A 263 -27.46 9.07 12.08
N VAL A 264 -28.15 8.60 11.04
CA VAL A 264 -28.06 7.22 10.53
C VAL A 264 -26.66 6.87 10.02
N ALA A 265 -25.98 7.78 9.32
CA ALA A 265 -24.61 7.58 8.84
C ALA A 265 -23.60 7.53 10.01
N ALA A 266 -23.81 8.36 11.04
CA ALA A 266 -23.00 8.35 12.25
C ALA A 266 -23.17 7.05 13.06
N TYR A 267 -24.40 6.59 13.27
CA TYR A 267 -24.63 5.31 13.97
C TYR A 267 -24.11 4.10 13.19
N SER A 268 -24.29 4.08 11.86
CA SER A 268 -23.79 2.98 11.03
C SER A 268 -22.27 2.92 10.98
N SER A 269 -21.58 4.05 10.86
CA SER A 269 -20.11 4.08 10.95
C SER A 269 -19.59 3.64 12.33
N ALA A 270 -20.26 4.03 13.42
CA ALA A 270 -19.92 3.58 14.77
C ALA A 270 -20.08 2.05 14.94
N ILE A 271 -21.18 1.47 14.43
CA ILE A 271 -21.41 0.02 14.45
C ILE A 271 -20.30 -0.71 13.68
N LEU A 272 -19.94 -0.22 12.49
CA LEU A 272 -18.88 -0.82 11.68
C LEU A 272 -17.51 -0.71 12.33
N ALA A 273 -17.21 0.39 13.03
CA ALA A 273 -15.98 0.53 13.81
C ALA A 273 -15.91 -0.52 14.93
N ILE A 274 -17.02 -0.80 15.61
CA ILE A 274 -17.09 -1.86 16.62
C ILE A 274 -16.87 -3.24 15.97
N VAL A 275 -17.48 -3.50 14.81
CA VAL A 275 -17.29 -4.76 14.06
C VAL A 275 -15.82 -4.92 13.64
N LEU A 276 -15.16 -3.87 13.15
CA LEU A 276 -13.74 -3.88 12.80
C LEU A 276 -12.85 -4.20 14.01
N LEU A 277 -13.13 -3.58 15.16
CA LEU A 277 -12.43 -3.89 16.40
C LEU A 277 -12.65 -5.34 16.84
N LEU A 278 -13.88 -5.86 16.72
CA LEU A 278 -14.17 -7.26 17.01
C LEU A 278 -13.41 -8.21 16.08
N LEU A 279 -13.41 -7.96 14.76
CA LEU A 279 -12.67 -8.76 13.79
C LEU A 279 -11.16 -8.73 14.05
N LEU A 280 -10.61 -7.57 14.40
CA LEU A 280 -9.22 -7.42 14.80
C LEU A 280 -8.90 -8.25 16.06
N LEU A 281 -9.76 -8.21 17.08
CA LEU A 281 -9.61 -9.00 18.30
C LEU A 281 -9.72 -10.50 18.03
N LEU A 282 -10.64 -10.92 17.16
CA LEU A 282 -10.77 -12.32 16.75
C LEU A 282 -9.49 -12.78 16.05
N LEU A 283 -8.96 -11.98 15.12
CA LEU A 283 -7.71 -12.29 14.42
C LEU A 283 -6.52 -12.34 15.39
N ALA A 284 -6.47 -11.44 16.38
CA ALA A 284 -5.43 -11.44 17.41
C ALA A 284 -5.48 -12.68 18.33
N ARG A 285 -6.64 -13.33 18.44
CA ARG A 285 -6.81 -14.58 19.22
C ARG A 285 -6.52 -15.86 18.43
N GLN A 286 -6.45 -15.80 17.10
CA GLN A 286 -6.15 -16.97 16.29
C GLN A 286 -4.67 -17.39 16.45
N PRO A 287 -4.36 -18.70 16.42
CA PRO A 287 -3.00 -19.20 16.56
C PRO A 287 -2.15 -18.77 15.36
N GLN A 288 -0.91 -18.38 15.61
CA GLN A 288 0.02 -17.91 14.59
C GLN A 288 1.00 -19.01 14.20
N SER A 289 1.45 -19.00 12.94
CA SER A 289 2.51 -19.87 12.45
C SER A 289 3.81 -19.68 13.25
N THR A 290 4.48 -20.79 13.52
CA THR A 290 5.78 -20.86 14.22
C THR A 290 6.97 -20.72 13.27
N LYS A 291 6.75 -20.67 11.96
CA LYS A 291 7.82 -20.63 10.96
C LYS A 291 8.57 -19.30 11.00
N GLU A 292 9.88 -19.40 10.89
CA GLU A 292 10.74 -18.23 10.84
C GLU A 292 10.68 -17.58 9.46
N LEU A 293 9.94 -16.47 9.38
CA LEU A 293 9.96 -15.60 8.20
C LEU A 293 11.26 -14.77 8.18
N SER A 294 11.83 -14.59 6.99
CA SER A 294 13.04 -13.75 6.78
C SER A 294 12.86 -12.31 7.25
N PHE A 295 11.63 -11.79 7.17
CA PHE A 295 11.24 -10.47 7.67
C PHE A 295 10.01 -10.62 8.58
N LYS A 296 10.15 -10.24 9.85
CA LYS A 296 9.06 -10.25 10.84
C LYS A 296 8.58 -8.82 11.07
N VAL A 297 7.27 -8.60 10.95
CA VAL A 297 6.62 -7.36 11.34
C VAL A 297 6.21 -7.47 12.81
N PRO A 298 6.53 -6.48 13.68
CA PRO A 298 6.05 -6.49 15.06
C PRO A 298 4.53 -6.25 15.12
N LEU A 299 3.88 -6.62 16.22
CA LEU A 299 2.47 -6.29 16.49
C LEU A 299 1.46 -6.75 15.40
N VAL A 300 1.67 -7.93 14.82
CA VAL A 300 0.66 -8.58 13.95
C VAL A 300 -0.43 -9.20 14.84
N PRO A 301 -1.73 -8.98 14.57
CA PRO A 301 -2.32 -8.41 13.34
C PRO A 301 -2.60 -6.91 13.34
N LEU A 302 -2.32 -6.19 14.42
CA LEU A 302 -2.65 -4.76 14.55
C LEU A 302 -2.07 -3.89 13.42
N ILE A 303 -0.76 -4.00 13.15
CA ILE A 303 -0.11 -3.15 12.14
C ILE A 303 -0.68 -3.37 10.73
N PRO A 304 -0.76 -4.61 10.19
CA PRO A 304 -1.36 -4.84 8.88
C PRO A 304 -2.82 -4.40 8.77
N CYS A 305 -3.63 -4.66 9.79
CA CYS A 305 -5.04 -4.25 9.80
C CYS A 305 -5.21 -2.72 9.79
N MET A 306 -4.44 -2.01 10.61
CA MET A 306 -4.45 -0.54 10.61
C MET A 306 -3.97 0.04 9.27
N SER A 307 -2.95 -0.58 8.66
CA SER A 307 -2.47 -0.15 7.34
C SER A 307 -3.52 -0.37 6.25
N ILE A 308 -4.24 -1.50 6.25
CA ILE A 308 -5.34 -1.74 5.29
C ILE A 308 -6.43 -0.68 5.45
N LEU A 309 -6.86 -0.41 6.70
CA LEU A 309 -7.87 0.60 6.99
C LEU A 309 -7.45 1.98 6.46
N LEU A 310 -6.22 2.42 6.77
CA LEU A 310 -5.70 3.72 6.33
C LEU A 310 -5.54 3.79 4.82
N ASN A 311 -5.01 2.74 4.19
CA ASN A 311 -4.85 2.71 2.74
C ASN A 311 -6.21 2.81 2.02
N VAL A 312 -7.19 2.03 2.48
CA VAL A 312 -8.55 2.06 1.93
C VAL A 312 -9.21 3.41 2.15
N TYR A 313 -9.05 4.02 3.34
CA TYR A 313 -9.55 5.36 3.62
C TYR A 313 -8.95 6.41 2.67
N LEU A 314 -7.62 6.41 2.47
CA LEU A 314 -6.96 7.34 1.55
C LEU A 314 -7.35 7.09 0.09
N MET A 315 -7.53 5.83 -0.34
CA MET A 315 -8.03 5.53 -1.68
C MET A 315 -9.44 6.07 -1.92
N MET A 316 -10.31 6.05 -0.90
CA MET A 316 -11.67 6.61 -0.99
C MET A 316 -11.68 8.14 -1.07
N LYS A 317 -10.60 8.83 -0.69
CA LYS A 317 -10.45 10.28 -0.80
C LYS A 317 -10.01 10.77 -2.19
N LEU A 318 -9.59 9.86 -3.07
CA LEU A 318 -9.16 10.19 -4.42
C LEU A 318 -10.37 10.41 -5.35
N ASP A 319 -10.16 11.21 -6.39
CA ASP A 319 -11.19 11.57 -7.36
C ASP A 319 -11.71 10.35 -8.15
N ILE A 320 -12.98 10.37 -8.54
CA ILE A 320 -13.61 9.29 -9.32
C ILE A 320 -12.93 9.09 -10.69
N HIS A 321 -12.40 10.14 -11.30
CA HIS A 321 -11.64 10.04 -12.55
C HIS A 321 -10.34 9.26 -12.36
N THR A 322 -9.73 9.32 -11.17
CA THR A 322 -8.54 8.52 -10.82
C THR A 322 -8.89 7.04 -10.80
N TRP A 323 -10.02 6.66 -10.21
CA TRP A 323 -10.52 5.29 -10.21
C TRP A 323 -10.80 4.75 -11.62
N ILE A 324 -11.41 5.58 -12.48
CA ILE A 324 -11.67 5.21 -13.87
C ILE A 324 -10.35 4.95 -14.61
N ARG A 325 -9.38 5.87 -14.49
CA ARG A 325 -8.06 5.71 -15.12
C ARG A 325 -7.35 4.47 -14.62
N PHE A 326 -7.29 4.28 -13.30
CA PHE A 326 -6.69 3.10 -12.69
C PHE A 326 -7.35 1.80 -13.20
N GLY A 327 -8.68 1.76 -13.27
CA GLY A 327 -9.43 0.63 -13.82
C GLY A 327 -9.09 0.34 -15.28
N ILE A 328 -8.95 1.36 -16.13
CA ILE A 328 -8.52 1.19 -17.53
C ILE A 328 -7.12 0.56 -17.61
N TRP A 329 -6.16 1.07 -16.84
CA TRP A 329 -4.80 0.53 -16.82
C TRP A 329 -4.74 -0.90 -16.28
N LEU A 330 -5.52 -1.20 -15.25
CA LEU A 330 -5.65 -2.55 -14.71
C LEU A 330 -6.22 -3.51 -15.76
N LEU A 331 -7.25 -3.10 -16.50
CA LEU A 331 -7.83 -3.90 -17.59
C LEU A 331 -6.84 -4.13 -18.72
N ILE A 332 -6.05 -3.12 -19.10
CA ILE A 332 -4.98 -3.28 -20.10
C ILE A 332 -3.95 -4.31 -19.61
N GLY A 333 -3.51 -4.20 -18.35
CA GLY A 333 -2.56 -5.16 -17.76
C GLY A 333 -3.12 -6.59 -17.74
N LEU A 334 -4.38 -6.75 -17.31
CA LEU A 334 -5.06 -8.04 -17.30
C LEU A 334 -5.23 -8.62 -18.71
N PHE A 335 -5.53 -7.78 -19.69
CA PHE A 335 -5.64 -8.18 -21.09
C PHE A 335 -4.31 -8.71 -21.65
N ILE A 336 -3.21 -8.02 -21.35
CA ILE A 336 -1.86 -8.49 -21.70
C ILE A 336 -1.58 -9.84 -21.03
N TYR A 337 -1.89 -9.96 -19.73
CA TYR A 337 -1.69 -11.21 -18.99
C TYR A 337 -2.52 -12.37 -19.56
N VAL A 338 -3.80 -12.17 -19.89
CA VAL A 338 -4.66 -13.25 -20.42
C VAL A 338 -4.25 -13.67 -21.83
N LEU A 339 -3.89 -12.72 -22.70
CA LEU A 339 -3.55 -13.05 -24.10
C LEU A 339 -2.15 -13.63 -24.26
N TYR A 340 -1.18 -13.08 -23.53
CA TYR A 340 0.23 -13.45 -23.63
C TYR A 340 0.67 -14.28 -22.43
N GLY A 341 0.52 -13.73 -21.23
CA GLY A 341 1.01 -14.29 -19.98
C GLY A 341 0.52 -15.71 -19.70
N MET A 342 -0.78 -15.98 -19.80
CA MET A 342 -1.34 -17.31 -19.53
C MET A 342 -0.79 -18.43 -20.42
N LYS A 343 -0.28 -18.10 -21.62
CA LYS A 343 0.28 -19.09 -22.56
C LYS A 343 1.80 -19.26 -22.42
N HIS A 344 2.48 -18.28 -21.84
CA HIS A 344 3.95 -18.22 -21.77
C HIS A 344 4.50 -18.25 -20.34
N SER A 345 3.62 -18.09 -19.33
CA SER A 345 3.97 -18.26 -17.92
C SER A 345 4.46 -19.68 -17.70
N VAL A 346 5.64 -19.79 -17.11
CA VAL A 346 6.35 -21.05 -16.85
C VAL A 346 5.94 -21.64 -15.50
#